data_AF-A0A2W7ATU5-F1
#
_entry.id   AF-A0A2W7ATU5-F1
#
_cell.length_a   1.000
_cell.length_b   1.000
_cell.length_c   1.000
_cell.angle_alpha   90.00
_cell.angle_beta   90.00
_cell.angle_gamma   90.00
#
_symmetry.space_group_name_H-M   'P 1'
#
loop_
_entity.id
_entity.type
_entity.pdbx_description
1 polymer ?
#
loop_
_entity_poly.entity_id
_entity_poly.type
_entity_poly.pdbx_seq_one_letter_code
_entity_poly.pdbx_strand_id
1 'polypeptide(L)'
;MNAILKWEKILAPPFLEVGMTYSRSNHLENLAIEYEHDAAYADLEIDQAVLDDIARTKLILSGGDTKTGVLEDCSYILVDTQYLGQLSPGQQRLYEVLLALQEASIYAVTTIGKLAQLLGLEHPMACGKRLENLQSLGAIAGLKMQ
;
A
#
# COMPACT_ATOMS: atom_id res chain seq x y z
N MET A 1 10.83 37.00 -58.75
CA MET A 1 9.97 36.57 -57.62
C MET A 1 10.88 36.34 -56.42
N ASN A 2 10.93 37.31 -55.50
CA ASN A 2 11.73 37.30 -54.28
C ASN A 2 10.76 37.65 -53.13
N ALA A 3 10.62 36.77 -52.15
CA ALA A 3 10.04 37.06 -50.84
C ALA A 3 10.59 35.99 -49.86
N ILE A 4 11.69 36.29 -49.17
CA ILE A 4 11.75 36.84 -47.81
C ILE A 4 11.57 35.75 -46.75
N LEU A 5 12.72 35.30 -46.25
CA LEU A 5 12.90 34.76 -44.90
C LEU A 5 12.42 35.80 -43.88
N LYS A 6 11.43 35.45 -43.06
CA LYS A 6 11.11 36.17 -41.82
C LYS A 6 11.31 35.24 -40.64
N TRP A 7 12.36 35.54 -39.88
CA TRP A 7 12.53 35.12 -38.50
C TRP A 7 11.59 35.96 -37.62
N GLU A 8 10.65 35.31 -36.94
CA GLU A 8 9.97 35.90 -35.79
C GLU A 8 10.30 35.12 -34.52
N LYS A 9 10.57 35.90 -33.49
CA LYS A 9 11.17 35.57 -32.20
C LYS A 9 10.29 34.63 -31.37
N ILE A 10 10.97 33.64 -30.76
CA ILE A 10 10.95 33.27 -29.33
C ILE A 10 9.67 33.63 -28.57
N LEU A 11 9.00 32.60 -28.04
CA LEU A 11 8.55 32.53 -26.64
C LEU A 11 8.25 31.05 -26.33
N ALA A 12 8.86 30.54 -25.26
CA ALA A 12 8.60 29.22 -24.70
C ALA A 12 7.08 29.03 -24.49
N PRO A 13 6.54 27.81 -24.71
CA PRO A 13 5.15 27.57 -24.35
C PRO A 13 4.96 27.81 -22.84
N PRO A 14 3.83 28.41 -22.45
CA PRO A 14 3.62 28.89 -21.10
C PRO A 14 3.60 27.72 -20.12
N PHE A 15 4.39 27.83 -19.05
CA PHE A 15 4.05 27.24 -17.77
C PHE A 15 2.66 27.77 -17.40
N LEU A 16 1.61 27.03 -17.76
CA LEU A 16 0.30 27.18 -17.17
C LEU A 16 0.08 25.94 -16.31
N GLU A 17 0.19 26.20 -15.01
CA GLU A 17 -0.34 25.39 -13.93
C GLU A 17 -1.73 24.88 -14.31
N VAL A 18 -1.83 23.59 -14.63
CA VAL A 18 -3.12 22.90 -14.68
C VAL A 18 -3.09 21.83 -13.63
N GLY A 19 -3.51 22.25 -12.43
CA GLY A 19 -4.03 21.39 -11.39
C GLY A 19 -3.01 20.46 -10.77
N MET A 20 -2.41 20.92 -9.67
CA MET A 20 -2.31 20.02 -8.52
C MET A 20 -3.75 19.63 -8.14
N THR A 21 -4.30 18.61 -8.81
CA THR A 21 -5.40 17.85 -8.24
C THR A 21 -4.80 17.02 -7.12
N TYR A 22 -4.56 17.68 -5.99
CA TYR A 22 -4.66 17.02 -4.70
C TYR A 22 -6.14 16.63 -4.52
N SER A 23 -6.56 15.61 -5.25
CA SER A 23 -7.57 14.71 -4.74
C SER A 23 -6.83 13.64 -3.94
N ARG A 24 -6.00 14.06 -2.97
CA ARG A 24 -5.85 13.25 -1.76
C ARG A 24 -7.20 13.33 -1.08
N SER A 25 -8.15 12.57 -1.59
CA SER A 25 -9.36 12.26 -0.85
C SER A 25 -8.87 11.46 0.34
N ASN A 26 -8.49 12.18 1.40
CA ASN A 26 -8.36 11.63 2.72
C ASN A 26 -9.79 11.32 3.13
N HIS A 27 -10.30 10.19 2.64
CA HIS A 27 -11.56 9.67 3.07
C HIS A 27 -11.35 9.32 4.54
N LEU A 28 -11.82 10.18 5.43
CA LEU A 28 -12.07 9.82 6.84
C LEU A 28 -12.88 8.49 6.92
N GLU A 29 -13.54 8.09 5.84
CA GLU A 29 -14.24 6.83 5.64
C GLU A 29 -13.30 5.61 5.44
N ASN A 30 -12.02 5.80 5.03
CA ASN A 30 -10.98 4.76 4.99
C ASN A 30 -10.32 4.51 6.36
N LEU A 31 -10.72 5.28 7.38
CA LEU A 31 -10.29 5.21 8.78
C LEU A 31 -11.41 4.61 9.63
N ALA A 32 -12.02 3.52 9.20
CA ALA A 32 -12.83 2.70 10.10
C ALA A 32 -11.87 1.98 11.07
N ILE A 33 -11.30 2.77 12.00
CA ILE A 33 -10.30 2.38 13.01
C ILE A 33 -10.80 1.19 13.80
N GLU A 34 -12.11 1.04 13.98
CA GLU A 34 -12.74 -0.13 14.56
C GLU A 34 -12.21 -1.44 13.95
N TYR A 35 -12.11 -1.55 12.62
CA TYR A 35 -11.61 -2.74 11.92
C TYR A 35 -10.09 -2.90 11.97
N GLU A 36 -9.37 -1.97 12.59
CA GLU A 36 -7.94 -2.16 12.88
C GLU A 36 -7.72 -2.94 14.17
N HIS A 37 -8.75 -3.07 15.01
CA HIS A 37 -8.69 -3.76 16.28
C HIS A 37 -9.32 -5.15 16.17
N ASP A 38 -8.78 -6.10 16.93
CA ASP A 38 -9.34 -7.44 17.09
C ASP A 38 -10.81 -7.40 17.55
N ALA A 39 -11.16 -6.37 18.34
CA ALA A 39 -12.52 -6.17 18.85
C ALA A 39 -13.59 -6.08 17.76
N ALA A 40 -13.27 -5.59 16.56
CA ALA A 40 -14.23 -5.56 15.45
C ALA A 40 -14.52 -6.95 14.85
N TYR A 41 -13.72 -7.95 15.21
CA TYR A 41 -13.84 -9.32 14.75
C TYR A 41 -14.24 -10.30 15.86
N ALA A 42 -14.31 -9.85 17.11
CA ALA A 42 -14.57 -10.69 18.28
C ALA A 42 -15.96 -11.37 18.25
N ASP A 43 -16.96 -10.71 17.69
CA ASP A 43 -18.35 -11.19 17.63
C ASP A 43 -18.74 -11.82 16.28
N LEU A 44 -17.81 -11.84 15.31
CA LEU A 44 -18.09 -12.43 14.01
C LEU A 44 -17.88 -13.96 14.10
N GLU A 45 -18.93 -14.72 13.81
CA GLU A 45 -18.83 -16.16 13.55
C GLU A 45 -18.12 -16.37 12.19
N ILE A 46 -16.80 -16.18 12.19
CA ILE A 46 -15.96 -16.40 11.01
C ILE A 46 -15.47 -17.84 11.03
N ASP A 47 -15.66 -18.54 9.92
CA ASP A 47 -15.12 -19.88 9.74
C ASP A 47 -13.59 -19.86 9.93
N GLN A 48 -13.10 -20.72 10.82
CA GLN A 48 -11.67 -20.87 11.07
C GLN A 48 -10.89 -21.17 9.78
N ALA A 49 -11.50 -21.87 8.82
CA ALA A 49 -10.89 -22.13 7.52
C ALA A 49 -10.58 -20.82 6.76
N VAL A 50 -11.44 -19.82 6.87
CA VAL A 50 -11.25 -18.50 6.25
C VAL A 50 -10.14 -17.73 6.97
N LEU A 51 -10.13 -17.73 8.30
CA LEU A 51 -9.06 -17.09 9.08
C LEU A 51 -7.69 -17.70 8.78
N ASP A 52 -7.63 -19.02 8.67
CA ASP A 52 -6.41 -19.75 8.33
C ASP A 52 -5.95 -19.45 6.90
N ASP A 53 -6.87 -19.30 5.96
CA ASP A 53 -6.54 -18.94 4.57
C ASP A 53 -5.94 -17.53 4.49
N ILE A 54 -6.59 -16.55 5.14
CA ILE A 54 -6.07 -15.18 5.28
C ILE A 54 -4.68 -15.20 5.92
N ALA A 55 -4.50 -15.94 7.02
CA ALA A 55 -3.22 -16.03 7.72
C ALA A 55 -2.10 -16.61 6.85
N ARG A 56 -2.43 -17.51 5.92
CA ARG A 56 -1.50 -18.17 4.98
C ARG A 56 -1.15 -17.33 3.76
N THR A 57 -1.88 -16.25 3.47
CA THR A 57 -1.59 -15.32 2.37
C THR A 57 -0.13 -14.86 2.43
N LYS A 58 0.63 -15.19 1.38
CA LYS A 58 2.07 -14.92 1.27
C LYS A 58 2.31 -13.52 0.74
N LEU A 59 3.19 -12.81 1.43
CA LEU A 59 3.63 -11.47 1.07
C LEU A 59 5.13 -11.51 0.78
N ILE A 60 5.52 -11.00 -0.38
CA ILE A 60 6.91 -10.88 -0.80
C ILE A 60 7.22 -9.40 -0.93
N LEU A 61 8.01 -8.86 -0.01
CA LEU A 61 8.46 -7.47 -0.07
C LEU A 61 9.72 -7.39 -0.92
N SER A 62 9.78 -6.40 -1.81
CA SER A 62 10.89 -6.17 -2.73
C SER A 62 11.23 -4.69 -2.79
N GLY A 63 12.49 -4.33 -2.57
CA GLY A 63 12.98 -2.96 -2.73
C GLY A 63 13.13 -2.50 -4.19
N GLY A 64 12.78 -3.35 -5.17
CA GLY A 64 12.87 -3.08 -6.62
C GLY A 64 11.59 -3.36 -7.40
N ASP A 65 11.63 -3.19 -8.73
CA ASP A 65 10.46 -3.25 -9.63
C ASP A 65 9.71 -4.59 -9.49
N THR A 66 8.51 -4.55 -8.89
CA THR A 66 7.66 -5.72 -8.58
C THR A 66 6.90 -6.27 -9.79
N LYS A 67 7.14 -5.72 -11.00
CA LYS A 67 6.40 -6.01 -12.23
C LYS A 67 6.47 -7.44 -12.73
N THR A 68 7.35 -8.28 -12.19
CA THR A 68 7.47 -9.69 -12.57
C THR A 68 7.34 -10.55 -11.34
N GLY A 69 6.12 -10.74 -10.86
CA GLY A 69 5.85 -11.78 -9.87
C GLY A 69 6.32 -13.12 -10.40
N VAL A 70 7.36 -13.68 -9.80
CA VAL A 70 8.00 -14.95 -10.20
C VAL A 70 7.19 -16.15 -9.68
N LEU A 71 6.52 -15.96 -8.55
CA LEU A 71 5.69 -16.97 -7.91
C LEU A 71 4.21 -16.62 -8.11
N GLU A 72 3.47 -17.60 -8.61
CA GLU A 72 2.01 -17.57 -8.65
C GLU A 72 1.46 -17.56 -7.19
N ASP A 73 0.27 -17.00 -7.01
CA ASP A 73 -0.44 -16.91 -5.73
C ASP A 73 0.27 -16.16 -4.59
N CYS A 74 1.17 -15.23 -4.93
CA CYS A 74 1.83 -14.35 -3.96
C CYS A 74 1.47 -12.88 -4.20
N SER A 75 1.36 -12.12 -3.10
CA SER A 75 1.30 -10.66 -3.14
C SER A 75 2.72 -10.09 -3.11
N TYR A 76 3.13 -9.39 -4.17
CA TYR A 76 4.42 -8.72 -4.23
C TYR A 76 4.24 -7.28 -3.74
N ILE A 77 4.60 -7.05 -2.48
CA ILE A 77 4.38 -5.77 -1.81
C ILE A 77 5.54 -4.83 -2.10
N LEU A 78 5.20 -3.64 -2.57
CA LEU A 78 6.11 -2.50 -2.65
C LEU A 78 5.66 -1.45 -1.64
N VAL A 79 6.56 -1.03 -0.76
CA VAL A 79 6.33 0.02 0.25
C VAL A 79 6.89 1.33 -0.29
N ASP A 80 6.08 2.39 -0.25
CA ASP A 80 6.52 3.74 -0.60
C ASP A 80 7.38 4.32 0.52
N THR A 81 8.70 4.31 0.32
CA THR A 81 9.68 4.85 1.29
C THR A 81 9.53 6.35 1.58
N GLN A 82 8.79 7.09 0.75
CA GLN A 82 8.58 8.54 0.86
C GLN A 82 7.12 8.89 1.16
N TYR A 83 6.36 7.96 1.73
CA TYR A 83 4.97 8.19 2.06
C TYR A 83 4.81 9.35 3.06
N LEU A 84 4.06 10.39 2.67
CA LEU A 84 3.79 11.59 3.49
C LEU A 84 2.32 11.71 3.93
N GLY A 85 1.54 10.63 3.82
CA GLY A 85 0.15 10.62 4.26
C GLY A 85 0.02 10.39 5.77
N GLN A 86 -1.17 10.62 6.31
CA GLN A 86 -1.47 10.35 7.72
C GLN A 86 -1.91 8.89 7.87
N LEU A 87 -1.30 8.20 8.83
CA LEU A 87 -1.64 6.83 9.20
C LEU A 87 -2.16 6.81 10.63
N SER A 88 -3.11 5.92 10.92
CA SER A 88 -3.46 5.60 12.30
C SER A 88 -2.26 4.98 13.04
N PRO A 89 -2.24 4.92 14.38
CA PRO A 89 -1.17 4.25 15.11
C PRO A 89 -0.96 2.79 14.70
N GLY A 90 -2.05 2.05 14.43
CA GLY A 90 -1.99 0.65 14.00
C GLY A 90 -1.44 0.48 12.58
N GLN A 91 -1.83 1.38 11.67
CA GLN A 91 -1.34 1.44 10.30
C GLN A 91 0.13 1.87 10.24
N GLN A 92 0.51 2.90 11.00
CA GLN A 92 1.88 3.40 11.09
C GLN A 92 2.84 2.29 11.52
N ARG A 93 2.46 1.53 12.56
CA ARG A 93 3.27 0.41 13.05
C ARG A 93 3.44 -0.70 12.00
N LEU A 94 2.37 -1.03 11.28
CA LEU A 94 2.47 -2.01 10.19
C LEU A 94 3.35 -1.48 9.06
N TYR A 95 3.17 -0.22 8.64
CA TYR A 95 3.98 0.43 7.62
C TYR A 95 5.47 0.39 7.96
N GLU A 96 5.84 0.73 9.20
CA GLU A 96 7.23 0.68 9.67
C GLU A 96 7.82 -0.74 9.63
N VAL A 97 7.05 -1.76 10.00
CA VAL A 97 7.47 -3.16 9.89
C VAL A 97 7.70 -3.56 8.44
N LEU A 98 6.78 -3.20 7.54
CA LEU A 98 6.91 -3.50 6.11
C LEU A 98 8.11 -2.78 5.50
N LEU A 99 8.32 -1.51 5.83
CA LEU A 99 9.46 -0.72 5.37
C LEU A 99 10.78 -1.36 5.82
N ALA A 100 10.89 -1.70 7.11
CA ALA A 100 12.07 -2.35 7.65
C ALA A 100 12.36 -3.71 6.97
N LEU A 101 11.31 -4.50 6.70
CA LEU A 101 11.44 -5.77 5.96
C LEU A 101 11.91 -5.56 4.52
N GLN A 102 11.41 -4.52 3.84
CA GLN A 102 11.81 -4.17 2.48
C GLN A 102 13.26 -3.65 2.42
N GLU A 103 13.71 -2.90 3.41
CA GLU A 103 15.07 -2.35 3.47
C GLU A 103 16.12 -3.37 3.92
N ALA A 104 15.73 -4.34 4.75
CA ALA A 104 16.65 -5.33 5.31
C ALA A 104 17.09 -6.41 4.30
N SER A 105 16.38 -6.57 3.18
CA SER A 105 16.64 -7.67 2.23
C SER A 105 16.18 -7.33 0.81
N ILE A 106 16.84 -7.92 -0.19
CA ILE A 106 16.43 -7.79 -1.60
C ILE A 106 15.01 -8.36 -1.78
N TYR A 107 14.72 -9.48 -1.13
CA TYR A 107 13.39 -10.07 -1.01
C TYR A 107 13.15 -10.51 0.42
N ALA A 108 12.05 -10.08 1.03
CA ALA A 108 11.58 -10.58 2.32
C ALA A 108 10.25 -11.31 2.15
N VAL A 109 10.17 -12.55 2.64
CA VAL A 109 8.95 -13.37 2.56
C VAL A 109 8.31 -13.45 3.93
N THR A 110 7.04 -13.06 4.02
CA THR A 110 6.23 -13.16 5.24
C THR A 110 4.81 -13.62 4.91
N THR A 111 3.96 -13.75 5.92
CA THR A 111 2.52 -14.00 5.75
C THR A 111 1.72 -13.02 6.59
N ILE A 112 0.43 -12.85 6.28
CA ILE A 112 -0.45 -12.01 7.10
C ILE A 112 -0.49 -12.50 8.54
N GLY A 113 -0.53 -13.82 8.78
CA GLY A 113 -0.53 -14.37 10.14
C GLY A 113 0.74 -14.03 10.93
N LYS A 114 1.92 -14.07 10.29
CA LYS A 114 3.19 -13.66 10.94
C LYS A 114 3.21 -12.17 11.26
N LEU A 115 2.69 -11.33 10.36
CA LEU A 115 2.57 -9.89 10.61
C LEU A 115 1.58 -9.61 11.75
N ALA A 116 0.44 -10.30 11.79
CA ALA A 116 -0.54 -10.17 12.87
C ALA A 116 0.11 -10.46 14.24
N GLN A 117 0.86 -11.56 14.35
CA GLN A 117 1.61 -11.90 15.56
C GLN A 117 2.64 -10.82 15.95
N LEU A 118 3.40 -10.30 14.98
CA LEU A 118 4.37 -9.22 15.24
C LEU A 118 3.71 -7.93 15.73
N LEU A 119 2.48 -7.67 15.29
CA LEU A 119 1.69 -6.51 15.70
C LEU A 119 0.91 -6.73 17.00
N GLY A 120 0.92 -7.95 17.55
CA GLY A 120 0.16 -8.33 18.73
C GLY A 120 -1.34 -8.42 18.47
N LEU A 121 -1.74 -8.82 17.26
CA LEU A 121 -3.13 -9.02 16.86
C LEU A 121 -3.52 -10.49 16.98
N GLU A 122 -4.70 -10.73 17.56
CA GLU A 122 -5.29 -12.06 17.69
C GLU A 122 -5.91 -12.53 16.36
N HIS A 123 -6.51 -11.61 15.60
CA HIS A 123 -7.17 -11.92 14.34
C HIS A 123 -6.32 -11.51 13.12
N PRO A 124 -5.97 -12.45 12.23
CA PRO A 124 -5.23 -12.14 11.00
C PRO A 124 -6.02 -11.21 10.07
N MET A 125 -7.35 -11.17 10.19
CA MET A 125 -8.20 -10.22 9.47
C MET A 125 -7.92 -8.77 9.82
N ALA A 126 -7.67 -8.44 11.08
CA ALA A 126 -7.31 -7.07 11.47
C ALA A 126 -6.01 -6.63 10.77
N CYS A 127 -5.03 -7.54 10.67
CA CYS A 127 -3.81 -7.29 9.92
C CYS A 127 -4.07 -7.16 8.41
N GLY A 128 -4.88 -8.05 7.84
CA GLY A 128 -5.29 -7.98 6.42
C GLY A 128 -5.98 -6.66 6.10
N LYS A 129 -6.88 -6.19 6.96
CA LYS A 129 -7.59 -4.93 6.76
C LYS A 129 -6.67 -3.72 6.83
N ARG A 130 -5.68 -3.73 7.73
CA ARG A 130 -4.64 -2.70 7.76
C ARG A 130 -3.83 -2.68 6.47
N LEU A 131 -3.51 -3.84 5.88
CA LEU A 131 -2.82 -3.92 4.58
C LEU A 131 -3.68 -3.34 3.45
N GLU A 132 -4.97 -3.67 3.40
CA GLU A 132 -5.91 -3.08 2.43
C GLU A 132 -5.97 -1.55 2.56
N ASN A 133 -6.02 -1.05 3.79
CA ASN A 133 -6.06 0.39 4.06
C ASN A 133 -4.74 1.07 3.64
N LEU A 134 -3.58 0.47 3.94
CA LEU A 134 -2.30 1.00 3.46
C LEU A 134 -2.23 1.03 1.92
N GLN A 135 -2.80 0.02 1.24
CA GLN A 135 -2.86 0.00 -0.22
C GLN A 135 -3.81 1.06 -0.77
N SER A 136 -5.00 1.23 -0.19
CA SER A 136 -5.96 2.25 -0.63
C SER A 136 -5.45 3.68 -0.41
N LEU A 137 -4.62 3.87 0.62
CA LEU A 137 -3.93 5.12 0.93
C LEU A 137 -2.70 5.38 0.04
N GLY A 138 -2.28 4.40 -0.76
CA GLY A 138 -1.09 4.47 -1.61
C GLY A 138 0.24 4.35 -0.85
N ALA A 139 0.23 3.94 0.41
CA ALA A 139 1.43 3.70 1.20
C ALA A 139 2.15 2.40 0.79
N ILE A 140 1.37 1.44 0.27
CA ILE A 140 1.90 0.20 -0.33
C ILE A 140 1.19 -0.09 -1.66
N ALA A 141 1.76 -1.00 -2.45
CA ALA A 141 1.14 -1.53 -3.67
C ALA A 141 1.39 -3.04 -3.82
N GLY A 142 0.55 -3.72 -4.62
CA GLY A 142 0.74 -5.10 -5.03
C GLY A 142 0.14 -6.17 -4.11
N LEU A 143 -0.67 -5.76 -3.14
CA LEU A 143 -1.49 -6.65 -2.33
C LEU A 143 -2.63 -7.22 -3.20
N LYS A 144 -2.71 -8.54 -3.25
CA LYS A 144 -3.79 -9.32 -3.84
C LYS A 144 -4.49 -10.04 -2.69
N MET A 145 -5.65 -9.53 -2.29
CA MET A 145 -6.57 -10.26 -1.43
C MET A 145 -7.74 -10.75 -2.28
N GLN A 146 -8.12 -12.01 -2.06
CA GLN A 146 -9.27 -12.65 -2.69
C GLN A 146 -10.54 -12.39 -1.89
#